data_AF-A0A811UI99-F1
#
_entry.id   AF-A0A811UI99-F1
#
_cell.length_a   1.000
_cell.length_b   1.000
_cell.length_c   1.000
_cell.angle_alpha   90.00
_cell.angle_beta   90.00
_cell.angle_gamma   90.00
#
_symmetry.space_group_name_H-M   'P 1'
#
loop_
_entity.id
_entity.type
_entity.pdbx_description
1 polymer ?
#
loop_
_entity_poly.entity_id
_entity_poly.type
_entity_poly.pdbx_seq_one_letter_code
_entity_poly.pdbx_strand_id
1 'polypeptide(L)'
;MLRAKARSLKQILATKRHCKAKRGKLTTAYCIFSEIKWLVYILTACGLLPFYEIISDSEIARKKGLFASLYTTIVRILCLLVITTNSYTLFSLTTISYSFFGSVDLVNYVLHMFLNIFCFAVIIFSCAVKSRHFLRAANKLLLIDGQLQRYANNTDCLENGCAFQWKYFIYLETSICNFFIIFIALLCHLLFLRFRYLNRFVKSFTNGGRNQKLKQQLRAKHSTENPIFYITLPEERVRPKHEIQQESFISVSSYIYRSYYELLKIYKQLNEYVGHALLVYFIYVFYLTSLAIYRMIYRAKSSKLSKFPLYGFASLILHMSILVLVTRCCSKLTEEAQKIASIIANIYGRNEKSRKVTDKFLTTNLKSDLQFTACKVFTIDNSTLFKLCCAVATYLAILGQFCLLEKSRSEH
;
A
#
# COMPACT_ATOMS: atom_id res chain seq x y z
N MET A 1 -23.82 30.71 32.87
CA MET A 1 -22.79 30.38 31.87
C MET A 1 -22.48 28.86 31.74
N LEU A 2 -22.22 28.13 32.83
CA LEU A 2 -21.94 26.67 32.80
C LEU A 2 -23.07 25.79 32.21
N ARG A 3 -24.33 26.09 32.52
CA ARG A 3 -25.49 25.36 31.96
C ARG A 3 -25.64 25.53 30.44
N ALA A 4 -25.21 26.66 29.88
CA ALA A 4 -25.25 26.90 28.43
C ALA A 4 -24.16 26.09 27.69
N LYS A 5 -22.95 26.03 28.25
CA LYS A 5 -21.86 25.15 27.73
C LYS A 5 -22.25 23.67 27.75
N ALA A 6 -22.90 23.19 28.82
CA ALA A 6 -23.34 21.80 28.92
C ALA A 6 -24.41 21.42 27.87
N ARG A 7 -25.33 22.35 27.53
CA ARG A 7 -26.34 22.15 26.49
C ARG A 7 -25.72 22.14 25.09
N SER A 8 -24.79 23.05 24.82
CA SER A 8 -24.00 23.07 23.57
C SER A 8 -23.22 21.78 23.37
N LEU A 9 -22.56 21.27 24.42
CA LEU A 9 -21.79 20.02 24.33
C LEU A 9 -22.69 18.79 24.11
N LYS A 10 -23.87 18.75 24.75
CA LYS A 10 -24.89 17.72 24.50
C LYS A 10 -25.43 17.79 23.07
N GLN A 11 -25.67 18.98 22.53
CA GLN A 11 -26.11 19.16 21.14
C GLN A 11 -25.02 18.72 20.15
N ILE A 12 -23.76 19.06 20.38
CA ILE A 12 -22.61 18.62 19.54
C ILE A 12 -22.43 17.10 19.62
N LEU A 13 -22.60 16.50 20.80
CA LEU A 13 -22.55 15.04 20.96
C LEU A 13 -23.76 14.36 20.30
N ALA A 14 -24.95 14.97 20.35
CA ALA A 14 -26.15 14.46 19.69
C ALA A 14 -26.04 14.57 18.16
N THR A 15 -25.54 15.68 17.60
CA THR A 15 -25.28 15.79 16.15
C THR A 15 -24.15 14.88 15.71
N LYS A 16 -23.08 14.69 16.51
CA LYS A 16 -22.06 13.65 16.23
C LYS A 16 -22.67 12.25 16.23
N ARG A 17 -23.58 11.92 17.16
CA ARG A 17 -24.29 10.64 17.19
C ARG A 17 -25.25 10.48 16.01
N HIS A 18 -25.97 11.53 15.63
CA HIS A 18 -26.91 11.49 14.50
C HIS A 18 -26.19 11.38 13.14
N CYS A 19 -25.05 12.06 12.97
CA CYS A 19 -24.14 11.87 11.82
C CYS A 19 -23.51 10.48 11.80
N LYS A 20 -23.21 9.88 12.97
CA LYS A 20 -22.75 8.47 13.06
C LYS A 20 -23.86 7.50 12.65
N ALA A 21 -25.11 7.75 13.03
CA ALA A 21 -26.25 6.90 12.70
C ALA A 21 -26.63 6.96 11.20
N LYS A 22 -26.57 8.14 10.56
CA LYS A 22 -26.80 8.27 9.11
C LYS A 22 -25.61 7.80 8.25
N ARG A 23 -24.38 7.75 8.80
CA ARG A 23 -23.22 7.11 8.12
C ARG A 23 -23.29 5.59 8.05
N GLY A 24 -24.23 4.96 8.76
CA GLY A 24 -24.35 3.49 8.86
C GLY A 24 -24.68 2.74 7.56
N LYS A 25 -24.82 3.42 6.42
CA LYS A 25 -25.12 2.78 5.12
C LYS A 25 -24.31 3.32 3.94
N LEU A 26 -23.27 4.14 4.15
CA LEU A 26 -22.33 4.40 3.05
C LEU A 26 -21.45 3.16 2.88
N THR A 27 -21.66 2.48 1.76
CA THR A 27 -21.14 1.16 1.44
C THR A 27 -19.62 1.19 1.35
N THR A 28 -18.97 0.10 1.77
CA THR A 28 -17.51 -0.02 1.89
C THR A 28 -16.80 0.30 0.58
N ALA A 29 -17.34 -0.19 -0.53
CA ALA A 29 -16.82 0.13 -1.86
C ALA A 29 -16.84 1.63 -2.13
N TYR A 30 -17.92 2.32 -1.78
CA TYR A 30 -18.01 3.76 -2.00
C TYR A 30 -16.95 4.53 -1.22
N CYS A 31 -16.69 4.17 0.05
CA CYS A 31 -15.65 4.82 0.85
C CYS A 31 -14.25 4.59 0.25
N ILE A 32 -13.92 3.35 -0.10
CA ILE A 32 -12.62 3.01 -0.70
C ILE A 32 -12.45 3.74 -2.04
N PHE A 33 -13.48 3.69 -2.89
CA PHE A 33 -13.43 4.33 -4.19
C PHE A 33 -13.41 5.84 -4.09
N SER A 34 -14.12 6.44 -3.14
CA SER A 34 -14.07 7.89 -2.92
C SER A 34 -12.64 8.36 -2.62
N GLU A 35 -11.85 7.57 -1.89
CA GLU A 35 -10.46 7.90 -1.56
C GLU A 35 -9.52 7.74 -2.76
N ILE A 36 -9.70 6.70 -3.58
CA ILE A 36 -8.84 6.45 -4.76
C ILE A 36 -9.37 7.07 -6.06
N LYS A 37 -10.57 7.67 -6.04
CA LYS A 37 -11.32 8.11 -7.23
C LYS A 37 -10.47 8.97 -8.16
N TRP A 38 -9.81 9.96 -7.59
CA TRP A 38 -9.00 10.91 -8.34
C TRP A 38 -7.79 10.26 -8.99
N LEU A 39 -7.14 9.36 -8.28
CA LEU A 39 -5.99 8.65 -8.81
C LEU A 39 -6.41 7.67 -9.91
N VAL A 40 -7.50 6.92 -9.71
CA VAL A 40 -8.08 6.07 -10.75
C VAL A 40 -8.51 6.90 -11.96
N TYR A 41 -9.09 8.09 -11.74
CA TYR A 41 -9.48 9.00 -12.81
C TYR A 41 -8.27 9.49 -13.61
N ILE A 42 -7.19 9.91 -12.95
CA ILE A 42 -5.93 10.31 -13.62
C ILE A 42 -5.36 9.15 -14.42
N LEU A 43 -5.26 7.95 -13.84
CA LEU A 43 -4.76 6.77 -14.55
C LEU A 43 -5.66 6.36 -15.74
N THR A 44 -6.97 6.61 -15.63
CA THR A 44 -7.92 6.37 -16.71
C THR A 44 -7.77 7.42 -17.82
N ALA A 45 -7.62 8.70 -17.45
CA ALA A 45 -7.36 9.79 -18.37
C ALA A 45 -6.07 9.55 -19.17
N CYS A 46 -5.02 9.07 -18.50
CA CYS A 46 -3.74 8.68 -19.11
C CYS A 46 -3.76 7.32 -19.83
N GLY A 47 -4.91 6.62 -19.89
CA GLY A 47 -5.05 5.34 -20.61
C GLY A 47 -4.36 4.13 -19.97
N LEU A 48 -3.79 4.29 -18.77
CA LEU A 48 -3.21 3.20 -18.00
C LEU A 48 -4.28 2.24 -17.47
N LEU A 49 -5.41 2.78 -17.00
CA LEU A 49 -6.55 1.99 -16.55
C LEU A 49 -7.76 2.18 -17.49
N PRO A 50 -8.56 1.14 -17.73
CA PRO A 50 -9.83 1.28 -18.44
C PRO A 50 -10.88 2.00 -17.60
N PHE A 51 -11.90 2.57 -18.24
CA PHE A 51 -13.06 3.10 -17.53
C PHE A 51 -13.78 2.01 -16.75
N TYR A 52 -14.11 2.34 -15.51
CA TYR A 52 -14.82 1.46 -14.59
C TYR A 52 -16.20 2.02 -14.27
N GLU A 53 -17.13 1.10 -14.01
CA GLU A 53 -18.47 1.37 -13.55
C GLU A 53 -18.73 0.52 -12.32
N ILE A 54 -19.33 1.13 -11.30
CA ILE A 54 -19.72 0.45 -10.07
C ILE A 54 -21.04 -0.27 -10.39
N ILE A 55 -21.01 -1.60 -10.51
CA ILE A 55 -22.23 -2.40 -10.75
C ILE A 55 -22.96 -2.61 -9.43
N SER A 56 -22.22 -2.92 -8.37
CA SER A 56 -22.77 -3.15 -7.04
C SER A 56 -21.83 -2.68 -5.95
N ASP A 57 -22.30 -2.69 -4.69
CA ASP A 57 -21.48 -2.37 -3.51
C ASP A 57 -20.26 -3.26 -3.31
N SER A 58 -20.13 -4.35 -4.06
CA SER A 58 -19.02 -5.30 -3.97
C SER A 58 -18.35 -5.61 -5.30
N GLU A 59 -18.87 -5.07 -6.41
CA GLU A 59 -18.41 -5.40 -7.74
C GLU A 59 -18.28 -4.17 -8.64
N ILE A 60 -17.11 -4.10 -9.27
CA ILE A 60 -16.78 -3.06 -10.23
C ILE A 60 -16.44 -3.76 -11.54
N ALA A 61 -17.10 -3.32 -12.60
CA ALA A 61 -16.81 -3.83 -13.93
C ALA A 61 -16.16 -2.77 -14.78
N ARG A 62 -15.52 -3.24 -15.84
CA ARG A 62 -15.17 -2.37 -16.95
C ARG A 62 -16.46 -1.88 -17.61
N LYS A 63 -16.56 -0.57 -17.84
CA LYS A 63 -17.69 0.00 -18.58
C LYS A 63 -17.75 -0.65 -19.98
N LYS A 64 -18.84 -1.36 -20.26
CA LYS A 64 -19.05 -2.02 -21.55
C LYS A 64 -19.57 -0.97 -22.53
N GLY A 65 -18.70 -0.47 -23.40
CA GLY A 65 -19.07 0.49 -24.42
C GLY A 65 -17.96 0.64 -25.45
N LEU A 66 -18.36 0.73 -26.72
CA LEU A 66 -17.43 0.93 -27.83
C LEU A 66 -16.55 2.17 -27.59
N PHE A 67 -17.15 3.28 -27.16
CA PHE A 67 -16.45 4.53 -26.83
C PHE A 67 -15.38 4.37 -25.75
N ALA A 68 -15.69 3.70 -24.65
CA ALA A 68 -14.73 3.50 -23.56
C ALA A 68 -13.54 2.64 -24.02
N SER A 69 -13.80 1.61 -24.84
CA SER A 69 -12.74 0.79 -25.40
C SER A 69 -11.90 1.57 -26.40
N LEU A 70 -12.53 2.27 -27.35
CA LEU A 70 -11.86 3.10 -28.35
C LEU A 70 -11.00 4.18 -27.69
N TYR A 71 -11.52 4.90 -26.70
CA TYR A 71 -10.73 5.88 -25.94
C TYR A 71 -9.47 5.25 -25.34
N THR A 72 -9.60 4.13 -24.63
CA THR A 72 -8.45 3.49 -24.00
C THR A 72 -7.43 3.01 -25.02
N THR A 73 -7.87 2.55 -26.20
CA THR A 73 -6.99 2.14 -27.29
C THR A 73 -6.30 3.35 -27.93
N ILE A 74 -7.04 4.43 -28.22
CA ILE A 74 -6.49 5.66 -28.80
C ILE A 74 -5.44 6.28 -27.88
N VAL A 75 -5.72 6.42 -26.58
CA VAL A 75 -4.76 6.98 -25.63
C VAL A 75 -3.51 6.10 -25.54
N ARG A 76 -3.64 4.77 -25.58
CA ARG A 76 -2.48 3.86 -25.62
C ARG A 76 -1.66 4.01 -26.90
N ILE A 77 -2.31 4.16 -28.05
CA ILE A 77 -1.63 4.42 -29.33
C ILE A 77 -0.89 5.76 -29.25
N LEU A 78 -1.52 6.81 -28.70
CA LEU A 78 -0.86 8.11 -28.48
C LEU A 78 0.34 7.98 -27.55
N CYS A 79 0.23 7.22 -26.45
CA CYS A 79 1.36 6.96 -25.56
C CYS A 79 2.50 6.20 -26.26
N LEU A 80 2.17 5.21 -27.10
CA LEU A 80 3.16 4.49 -27.91
C LEU A 80 3.83 5.43 -28.93
N LEU A 81 3.06 6.31 -29.57
CA LEU A 81 3.60 7.31 -30.49
C LEU A 81 4.54 8.28 -29.76
N VAL A 82 4.19 8.72 -28.55
CA VAL A 82 5.08 9.52 -27.70
C VAL A 82 6.37 8.77 -27.37
N ILE A 83 6.29 7.47 -27.06
CA ILE A 83 7.47 6.63 -26.84
C ILE A 83 8.33 6.57 -28.12
N THR A 84 7.72 6.26 -29.27
CA THR A 84 8.42 6.18 -30.56
C THR A 84 9.07 7.49 -30.97
N THR A 85 8.36 8.62 -30.82
CA THR A 85 8.92 9.95 -31.10
C THR A 85 10.08 10.28 -30.17
N ASN A 86 9.97 9.98 -28.87
CA ASN A 86 11.08 10.20 -27.94
C ASN A 86 12.27 9.25 -28.19
N SER A 87 12.02 8.02 -28.63
CA SER A 87 13.06 7.12 -29.07
C SER A 87 13.73 7.63 -30.34
N TYR A 88 12.95 8.13 -31.30
CA TYR A 88 13.48 8.74 -32.53
C TYR A 88 14.33 9.98 -32.23
N THR A 89 13.89 10.87 -31.34
CA THR A 89 14.68 12.05 -30.95
C THR A 89 15.96 11.63 -30.23
N LEU A 90 15.91 10.60 -29.38
CA LEU A 90 17.09 10.02 -28.74
C LEU A 90 18.10 9.52 -29.79
N PHE A 91 17.65 8.69 -30.74
CA PHE A 91 18.52 8.14 -31.78
C PHE A 91 19.03 9.22 -32.74
N SER A 92 18.18 10.15 -33.18
CA SER A 92 18.58 11.27 -34.03
C SER A 92 19.62 12.15 -33.35
N LEU A 93 19.49 12.42 -32.05
CA LEU A 93 20.48 13.16 -31.28
C LEU A 93 21.81 12.41 -31.23
N THR A 94 21.79 11.09 -31.04
CA THR A 94 23.01 10.28 -31.07
C THR A 94 23.68 10.28 -32.44
N THR A 95 22.92 10.27 -33.54
CA THR A 95 23.46 10.31 -34.90
C THR A 95 24.16 11.63 -35.20
N ILE A 96 23.57 12.75 -34.78
CA ILE A 96 24.14 14.10 -34.99
C ILE A 96 25.34 14.33 -34.06
N SER A 97 25.35 13.73 -32.87
CA SER A 97 26.39 13.93 -31.85
C SER A 97 27.48 12.85 -31.79
N TYR A 98 27.68 12.01 -32.80
CA TYR A 98 28.86 11.11 -32.83
C TYR A 98 30.19 11.89 -32.74
N SER A 99 30.22 13.15 -33.17
CA SER A 99 31.35 14.08 -32.97
C SER A 99 31.39 14.77 -31.59
N PHE A 100 30.32 14.66 -30.78
CA PHE A 100 30.06 15.46 -29.57
C PHE A 100 29.99 14.63 -28.26
N PHE A 101 30.16 13.30 -28.34
CA PHE A 101 30.23 12.40 -27.18
C PHE A 101 31.40 12.68 -26.21
N GLY A 102 32.22 13.71 -26.47
CA GLY A 102 33.26 14.17 -25.55
C GLY A 102 32.74 14.78 -24.25
N SER A 103 31.46 15.19 -24.16
CA SER A 103 30.91 15.78 -22.93
C SER A 103 30.11 14.78 -22.07
N VAL A 104 30.52 14.63 -20.81
CA VAL A 104 29.86 13.77 -19.80
C VAL A 104 28.38 14.13 -19.61
N ASP A 105 28.03 15.41 -19.81
CA ASP A 105 26.65 15.89 -19.70
C ASP A 105 25.72 15.33 -20.79
N LEU A 106 26.22 15.17 -22.02
CA LEU A 106 25.43 14.60 -23.10
C LEU A 106 25.13 13.12 -22.84
N VAL A 107 26.13 12.35 -22.39
CA VAL A 107 25.95 10.93 -22.02
C VAL A 107 24.89 10.79 -20.93
N ASN A 108 24.95 11.64 -19.90
CA ASN A 108 23.94 11.65 -18.84
C ASN A 108 22.55 12.05 -19.36
N TYR A 109 22.46 13.00 -20.29
CA TYR A 109 21.18 13.36 -20.88
C TYR A 109 20.56 12.21 -21.71
N VAL A 110 21.36 11.56 -22.56
CA VAL A 110 20.95 10.40 -23.37
C VAL A 110 20.51 9.25 -22.46
N LEU A 111 21.30 8.92 -21.43
CA LEU A 111 20.96 7.87 -20.47
C LEU A 111 19.68 8.20 -19.68
N HIS A 112 19.50 9.46 -19.27
CA HIS A 112 18.28 9.92 -18.61
C HIS A 112 17.04 9.72 -19.49
N MET A 113 17.12 10.17 -20.75
CA MET A 113 16.04 10.03 -21.72
C MET A 113 15.73 8.56 -21.99
N PHE A 114 16.75 7.73 -22.20
CA PHE A 114 16.60 6.29 -22.38
C PHE A 114 15.89 5.63 -21.20
N LEU A 115 16.36 5.85 -19.98
CA LEU A 115 15.76 5.26 -18.77
C LEU A 115 14.34 5.75 -18.53
N ASN A 116 14.04 7.01 -18.84
CA ASN A 116 12.68 7.55 -18.75
C ASN A 116 11.74 6.87 -19.76
N ILE A 117 12.15 6.78 -21.03
CA ILE A 117 11.39 6.11 -22.08
C ILE A 117 11.16 4.64 -21.72
N PHE A 118 12.21 3.94 -21.28
CA PHE A 118 12.14 2.54 -20.90
C PHE A 118 11.21 2.31 -19.70
N CYS A 119 11.33 3.14 -18.65
CA CYS A 119 10.45 3.08 -17.48
C CYS A 119 8.97 3.30 -17.85
N PHE A 120 8.71 4.32 -18.69
CA PHE A 120 7.38 4.63 -19.15
C PHE A 120 6.79 3.50 -20.02
N ALA A 121 7.56 2.95 -20.95
CA ALA A 121 7.15 1.83 -21.79
C ALA A 121 6.81 0.58 -20.96
N VAL A 122 7.66 0.20 -20.01
CA VAL A 122 7.42 -0.97 -19.13
C VAL A 122 6.18 -0.76 -18.27
N ILE A 123 5.94 0.44 -17.74
CA ILE A 123 4.75 0.74 -16.94
C ILE A 123 3.49 0.70 -17.79
N ILE A 124 3.48 1.35 -18.96
CA ILE A 124 2.32 1.29 -19.87
C ILE A 124 2.02 -0.14 -20.29
N PHE A 125 3.04 -0.88 -20.70
CA PHE A 125 2.88 -2.27 -21.11
C PHE A 125 2.35 -3.14 -19.97
N SER A 126 2.94 -3.01 -18.78
CA SER A 126 2.48 -3.72 -17.58
C SER A 126 1.03 -3.39 -17.24
N CYS A 127 0.63 -2.12 -17.32
CA CYS A 127 -0.76 -1.69 -17.11
C CYS A 127 -1.70 -2.24 -18.19
N ALA A 128 -1.29 -2.16 -19.46
CA ALA A 128 -2.10 -2.60 -20.58
C ALA A 128 -2.44 -4.09 -20.48
N VAL A 129 -1.43 -4.92 -20.23
CA VAL A 129 -1.55 -6.37 -20.08
C VAL A 129 -2.31 -6.74 -18.80
N LYS A 130 -1.99 -6.08 -17.67
CA LYS A 130 -2.47 -6.51 -16.35
C LYS A 130 -3.68 -5.76 -15.81
N SER A 131 -4.24 -4.79 -16.54
CA SER A 131 -5.39 -3.97 -16.08
C SER A 131 -6.60 -4.80 -15.61
N ARG A 132 -6.93 -5.90 -16.30
CA ARG A 132 -8.00 -6.83 -15.90
C ARG A 132 -7.71 -7.50 -14.56
N HIS A 133 -6.44 -7.77 -14.29
CA HIS A 133 -6.02 -8.42 -13.06
C HIS A 133 -6.07 -7.47 -11.87
N PHE A 134 -5.73 -6.18 -12.04
CA PHE A 134 -5.93 -5.17 -11.00
C PHE A 134 -7.40 -5.02 -10.63
N LEU A 135 -8.31 -4.98 -11.61
CA LEU A 135 -9.74 -4.93 -11.36
C LEU A 135 -10.22 -6.17 -10.59
N ARG A 136 -9.76 -7.36 -10.99
CA ARG A 136 -10.09 -8.60 -10.30
C ARG A 136 -9.58 -8.60 -8.85
N ALA A 137 -8.38 -8.10 -8.60
CA ALA A 137 -7.84 -7.95 -7.26
C ALA A 137 -8.67 -6.96 -6.41
N ALA A 138 -9.05 -5.82 -7.00
CA ALA A 138 -9.92 -4.83 -6.34
C ALA A 138 -11.30 -5.43 -6.00
N ASN A 139 -11.95 -6.11 -6.94
CA ASN A 139 -13.25 -6.76 -6.69
C ASN A 139 -13.17 -7.82 -5.59
N LYS A 140 -12.09 -8.62 -5.58
CA LYS A 140 -11.89 -9.58 -4.49
C LYS A 140 -11.69 -8.90 -3.14
N LEU A 141 -10.98 -7.78 -3.09
CA LEU A 141 -10.84 -6.98 -1.87
C LEU A 141 -12.19 -6.47 -1.39
N LEU A 142 -13.02 -5.93 -2.29
CA LEU A 142 -14.36 -5.46 -1.96
C LEU A 142 -15.28 -6.59 -1.47
N LEU A 143 -15.18 -7.77 -2.09
CA LEU A 143 -15.92 -8.95 -1.65
C LEU A 143 -15.52 -9.38 -0.24
N ILE A 144 -14.22 -9.40 0.06
CA ILE A 144 -13.70 -9.71 1.40
C ILE A 144 -14.16 -8.66 2.41
N ASP A 145 -14.15 -7.39 2.05
CA ASP A 145 -14.63 -6.31 2.91
C ASP A 145 -16.13 -6.50 3.24
N GLY A 146 -16.95 -6.83 2.25
CA GLY A 146 -18.37 -7.12 2.44
C GLY A 146 -18.61 -8.35 3.34
N GLN A 147 -17.78 -9.38 3.22
CA GLN A 147 -17.84 -10.54 4.10
C GLN A 147 -17.42 -10.19 5.53
N LEU A 148 -16.30 -9.47 5.71
CA LEU A 148 -15.79 -9.08 7.02
C LEU A 148 -16.81 -8.23 7.79
N GLN A 149 -17.50 -7.33 7.10
CA GLN A 149 -18.55 -6.52 7.71
C GLN A 149 -19.73 -7.34 8.24
N ARG A 150 -20.17 -8.37 7.50
CA ARG A 150 -21.29 -9.23 7.94
C ARG A 150 -20.98 -10.00 9.22
N TYR A 151 -19.73 -10.42 9.41
CA TYR A 151 -19.31 -11.12 10.63
C TYR A 151 -19.03 -10.18 11.79
N ALA A 152 -18.72 -8.92 11.50
CA ALA A 152 -18.30 -7.93 12.48
C ALA A 152 -19.44 -7.07 13.04
N ASN A 153 -20.69 -7.54 12.97
CA ASN A 153 -21.97 -6.86 13.27
C ASN A 153 -22.05 -5.91 14.50
N ASN A 154 -21.00 -5.77 15.33
CA ASN A 154 -20.94 -4.89 16.50
C ASN A 154 -19.59 -4.18 16.74
N THR A 155 -18.60 -4.28 15.84
CA THR A 155 -17.29 -3.65 16.02
C THR A 155 -17.07 -2.53 15.02
N ASP A 156 -16.51 -1.42 15.51
CA ASP A 156 -16.30 -0.14 14.83
C ASP A 156 -16.17 -0.25 13.31
N CYS A 157 -16.92 0.60 12.59
CA CYS A 157 -16.77 0.75 11.14
C CYS A 157 -15.29 0.77 10.76
N LEU A 158 -14.94 0.04 9.70
CA LEU A 158 -13.60 0.06 9.11
C LEU A 158 -13.32 1.49 8.65
N GLU A 159 -12.83 2.31 9.57
CA GLU A 159 -12.48 3.68 9.29
C GLU A 159 -11.16 3.61 8.55
N ASN A 160 -11.25 3.65 7.22
CA ASN A 160 -10.10 3.83 6.37
C ASN A 160 -9.58 5.25 6.66
N GLY A 161 -8.70 5.35 7.66
CA GLY A 161 -7.96 6.57 7.96
C GLY A 161 -6.90 6.83 6.90
N CYS A 162 -7.23 6.68 5.62
CA CYS A 162 -6.40 7.07 4.50
C CYS A 162 -6.42 8.60 4.43
N ALA A 163 -5.78 9.26 5.38
CA ALA A 163 -5.40 10.66 5.27
C ALA A 163 -4.24 10.76 4.25
N PHE A 164 -4.51 10.31 3.02
CA PHE A 164 -3.61 10.50 1.90
C PHE A 164 -3.63 11.99 1.61
N GLN A 165 -2.56 12.67 2.04
CA GLN A 165 -2.52 14.12 2.01
C GLN A 165 -2.60 14.58 0.55
N TRP A 166 -3.73 15.17 0.17
CA TRP A 166 -3.98 15.80 -1.13
C TRP A 166 -2.85 16.74 -1.58
N LYS A 167 -2.06 17.25 -0.62
CA LYS A 167 -0.87 18.07 -0.82
C LYS A 167 0.19 17.42 -1.75
N TYR A 168 0.25 16.10 -1.86
CA TYR A 168 1.17 15.42 -2.79
C TYR A 168 0.72 15.44 -4.27
N PHE A 169 -0.55 15.78 -4.56
CA PHE A 169 -1.09 15.76 -5.92
C PHE A 169 -0.74 16.99 -6.76
N ILE A 170 -0.47 18.14 -6.14
CA ILE A 170 -0.39 19.44 -6.84
C ILE A 170 0.98 19.67 -7.52
N TYR A 171 2.01 18.88 -7.21
CA TYR A 171 3.37 19.02 -7.77
C TYR A 171 3.73 17.98 -8.85
N LEU A 172 2.76 17.21 -9.36
CA LEU A 172 2.99 16.05 -10.24
C LEU A 172 2.82 16.39 -11.74
N GLU A 173 3.55 17.40 -12.21
CA GLU A 173 3.65 17.71 -13.65
C GLU A 173 4.60 16.73 -14.37
N THR A 174 5.35 15.91 -13.64
CA THR A 174 6.28 14.93 -14.21
C THR A 174 5.95 13.50 -13.81
N SER A 175 5.63 12.72 -14.84
CA SER A 175 5.59 11.27 -14.93
C SER A 175 4.32 10.58 -14.43
N ILE A 176 3.49 10.19 -15.40
CA ILE A 176 2.45 9.15 -15.31
C ILE A 176 2.94 7.91 -14.52
N CYS A 177 4.24 7.59 -14.59
CA CYS A 177 4.89 6.56 -13.78
C CYS A 177 4.69 6.80 -12.28
N ASN A 178 4.90 8.02 -11.79
CA ASN A 178 4.74 8.37 -10.37
C ASN A 178 3.30 8.10 -9.90
N PHE A 179 2.29 8.48 -10.68
CA PHE A 179 0.89 8.17 -10.35
C PHE A 179 0.63 6.67 -10.27
N PHE A 180 1.20 5.90 -11.19
CA PHE A 180 1.08 4.44 -11.17
C PHE A 180 1.80 3.84 -9.95
N ILE A 181 2.96 4.35 -9.56
CA ILE A 181 3.65 3.88 -8.36
C ILE A 181 2.88 4.24 -7.08
N ILE A 182 2.29 5.43 -7.01
CA ILE A 182 1.41 5.83 -5.92
C ILE A 182 0.17 4.92 -5.87
N PHE A 183 -0.40 4.56 -7.03
CA PHE A 183 -1.48 3.57 -7.11
C PHE A 183 -1.11 2.25 -6.46
N ILE A 184 0.08 1.72 -6.78
CA ILE A 184 0.58 0.47 -6.21
C ILE A 184 0.72 0.61 -4.69
N ALA A 185 1.30 1.71 -4.21
CA ALA A 185 1.43 1.97 -2.78
C ALA A 185 0.07 2.02 -2.07
N LEU A 186 -0.95 2.61 -2.71
CA LEU A 186 -2.33 2.64 -2.21
C LEU A 186 -2.95 1.25 -2.18
N LEU A 187 -2.80 0.44 -3.23
CA LEU A 187 -3.29 -0.95 -3.24
C LEU A 187 -2.63 -1.78 -2.14
N CYS A 188 -1.31 -1.64 -1.95
CA CYS A 188 -0.58 -2.28 -0.86
C CYS A 188 -1.09 -1.81 0.50
N HIS A 189 -1.35 -0.51 0.67
CA HIS A 189 -1.91 0.05 1.90
C HIS A 189 -3.32 -0.50 2.19
N LEU A 190 -4.18 -0.55 1.17
CA LEU A 190 -5.52 -1.11 1.29
C LEU A 190 -5.43 -2.57 1.76
N LEU A 191 -4.61 -3.38 1.10
CA LEU A 191 -4.40 -4.78 1.48
C LEU A 191 -3.84 -4.91 2.92
N PHE A 192 -2.91 -4.04 3.32
CA PHE A 192 -2.38 -3.95 4.68
C PHE A 192 -3.49 -3.73 5.71
N LEU A 193 -4.42 -2.80 5.44
CA LEU A 193 -5.53 -2.53 6.36
C LEU A 193 -6.42 -3.77 6.57
N ARG A 194 -6.62 -4.60 5.53
CA ARG A 194 -7.43 -5.83 5.63
C ARG A 194 -6.72 -6.91 6.42
N PHE A 195 -5.42 -7.11 6.20
CA PHE A 195 -4.63 -8.00 7.05
C PHE A 195 -4.66 -7.55 8.51
N ARG A 196 -4.45 -6.24 8.77
CA ARG A 196 -4.50 -5.68 10.12
C ARG A 196 -5.88 -5.88 10.77
N TYR A 197 -6.95 -5.68 10.01
CA TYR A 197 -8.31 -5.90 10.49
C TYR A 197 -8.53 -7.37 10.85
N LEU A 198 -8.17 -8.29 9.95
CA LEU A 198 -8.26 -9.72 10.20
C LEU A 198 -7.43 -10.12 11.43
N ASN A 199 -6.21 -9.61 11.57
CA ASN A 199 -5.35 -9.82 12.74
C ASN A 199 -6.03 -9.36 14.05
N ARG A 200 -6.67 -8.18 14.04
CA ARG A 200 -7.43 -7.68 15.19
C ARG A 200 -8.64 -8.56 15.50
N PHE A 201 -9.37 -9.00 14.49
CA PHE A 201 -10.52 -9.89 14.62
C PHE A 201 -10.10 -11.24 15.21
N VAL A 202 -8.99 -11.84 14.77
CA VAL A 202 -8.48 -13.08 15.37
C VAL A 202 -8.05 -12.84 16.82
N LYS A 203 -7.40 -11.70 17.10
CA LYS A 203 -6.94 -11.33 18.45
C LYS A 203 -8.09 -11.08 19.45
N SER A 204 -9.30 -10.76 19.01
CA SER A 204 -10.43 -10.69 19.96
C SER A 204 -10.78 -12.05 20.56
N PHE A 205 -10.56 -13.15 19.82
CA PHE A 205 -10.76 -14.51 20.34
C PHE A 205 -9.65 -14.95 21.32
N THR A 206 -8.42 -14.46 21.16
CA THR A 206 -7.36 -14.74 22.15
C THR A 206 -7.62 -14.02 23.48
N ASN A 207 -7.99 -12.74 23.40
CA ASN A 207 -8.09 -11.83 24.53
C ASN A 207 -9.41 -11.97 25.32
N GLY A 208 -10.50 -12.42 24.67
CA GLY A 208 -11.78 -12.69 25.33
C GLY A 208 -11.62 -13.56 26.57
N GLY A 209 -10.82 -14.64 26.48
CA GLY A 209 -10.54 -15.52 27.61
C GLY A 209 -9.69 -14.90 28.73
N ARG A 210 -8.79 -13.95 28.43
CA ARG A 210 -7.93 -13.29 29.45
C ARG A 210 -8.68 -12.21 30.23
N ASN A 211 -9.38 -11.33 29.52
CA ASN A 211 -10.15 -10.25 30.16
C ASN A 211 -11.30 -10.80 30.99
N GLN A 212 -11.85 -11.96 30.62
CA GLN A 212 -12.90 -12.61 31.41
C GLN A 212 -12.36 -13.28 32.68
N LYS A 213 -11.16 -13.90 32.63
CA LYS A 213 -10.46 -14.38 33.83
C LYS A 213 -10.15 -13.25 34.81
N LEU A 214 -9.66 -12.11 34.31
CA LEU A 214 -9.40 -10.93 35.14
C LEU A 214 -10.69 -10.38 35.77
N LYS A 215 -11.80 -10.31 35.01
CA LYS A 215 -13.11 -9.90 35.54
C LYS A 215 -13.69 -10.89 36.56
N GLN A 216 -13.49 -12.20 36.38
CA GLN A 216 -13.90 -13.21 37.37
C GLN A 216 -13.06 -13.12 38.64
N GLN A 217 -11.74 -12.93 38.53
CA GLN A 217 -10.87 -12.72 39.69
C GLN A 217 -11.22 -11.43 40.45
N LEU A 218 -11.52 -10.33 39.75
CA LEU A 218 -11.97 -9.09 40.37
C LEU A 218 -13.34 -9.22 41.05
N ARG A 219 -14.26 -10.02 40.50
CA ARG A 219 -15.55 -10.32 41.15
C ARG A 219 -15.40 -11.22 42.37
N ALA A 220 -14.55 -12.24 42.31
CA ALA A 220 -14.26 -13.12 43.45
C ALA A 220 -13.63 -12.34 44.62
N LYS A 221 -12.76 -11.37 44.31
CA LYS A 221 -12.10 -10.54 45.32
C LYS A 221 -13.03 -9.49 45.96
N HIS A 222 -14.13 -9.13 45.31
CA HIS A 222 -15.14 -8.21 45.84
C HIS A 222 -16.30 -8.91 46.56
N SER A 223 -16.36 -10.25 46.56
CA SER A 223 -17.45 -11.02 47.18
C SER A 223 -17.16 -11.44 48.63
N THR A 224 -16.04 -11.02 49.21
CA THR A 224 -15.65 -11.32 50.60
C THR A 224 -16.13 -10.30 51.64
N GLU A 225 -16.90 -9.28 51.25
CA GLU A 225 -17.47 -8.31 52.19
C GLU A 225 -19.00 -8.27 52.02
N ASN A 226 -19.70 -8.84 53.01
CA ASN A 226 -21.16 -8.93 53.24
C ASN A 226 -21.86 -10.26 52.85
N PRO A 227 -22.14 -11.13 53.84
CA PRO A 227 -23.02 -12.27 53.66
C PRO A 227 -24.47 -11.80 53.84
N ILE A 228 -25.18 -11.57 52.74
CA ILE A 228 -26.66 -11.47 52.79
C ILE A 228 -27.21 -12.58 51.90
N PHE A 229 -27.93 -13.49 52.57
CA PHE A 229 -28.66 -14.62 52.02
C PHE A 229 -29.53 -14.20 50.83
N TYR A 230 -29.25 -14.72 49.64
CA TYR A 230 -30.22 -14.81 48.57
C TYR A 230 -30.54 -16.28 48.30
N ILE A 231 -31.83 -16.57 48.37
CA ILE A 231 -32.47 -17.85 48.14
C ILE A 231 -32.05 -18.41 46.78
N THR A 232 -31.55 -19.64 46.81
CA THR A 232 -31.16 -20.47 45.68
C THR A 232 -32.38 -20.75 44.80
N LEU A 233 -32.49 -20.08 43.66
CA LEU A 233 -33.35 -20.50 42.56
C LEU A 233 -32.72 -21.73 41.86
N PRO A 234 -33.54 -22.64 41.30
CA PRO A 234 -33.08 -23.91 40.78
C PRO A 234 -32.11 -23.70 39.61
N GLU A 235 -31.08 -24.53 39.69
CA GLU A 235 -29.91 -24.67 38.85
C GLU A 235 -30.25 -24.85 37.37
N GLU A 236 -30.46 -23.72 36.67
CA GLU A 236 -30.34 -23.69 35.22
C GLU A 236 -28.86 -24.04 34.92
N ARG A 237 -28.59 -25.23 34.37
CA ARG A 237 -27.25 -25.68 33.95
C ARG A 237 -26.66 -24.66 32.98
N VAL A 238 -26.01 -23.63 33.52
CA VAL A 238 -25.23 -22.67 32.76
C VAL A 238 -24.05 -23.46 32.23
N ARG A 239 -24.17 -23.96 30.99
CA ARG A 239 -23.01 -24.51 30.27
C ARG A 239 -21.86 -23.50 30.44
N PRO A 240 -20.66 -23.95 30.80
CA PRO A 240 -19.55 -23.05 31.01
C PRO A 240 -19.39 -22.20 29.76
N LYS A 241 -19.58 -20.88 29.86
CA LYS A 241 -19.55 -19.91 28.73
C LYS A 241 -18.25 -19.99 27.91
N HIS A 242 -17.24 -20.65 28.44
CA HIS A 242 -16.00 -21.00 27.75
C HIS A 242 -16.23 -21.94 26.56
N GLU A 243 -17.17 -22.90 26.65
CA GLU A 243 -17.54 -23.80 25.55
C GLU A 243 -18.28 -23.04 24.44
N ILE A 244 -19.16 -22.09 24.78
CA ILE A 244 -19.93 -21.29 23.81
C ILE A 244 -19.01 -20.36 22.99
N GLN A 245 -18.02 -19.71 23.62
CA GLN A 245 -17.00 -18.93 22.90
C GLN A 245 -16.07 -19.80 22.04
N GLN A 246 -15.95 -21.09 22.34
CA GLN A 246 -15.03 -21.99 21.69
C GLN A 246 -15.66 -22.69 20.48
N GLU A 247 -16.94 -23.08 20.57
CA GLU A 247 -17.75 -23.51 19.43
C GLU A 247 -17.93 -22.37 18.41
N SER A 248 -18.06 -21.12 18.88
CA SER A 248 -18.08 -19.95 17.99
C SER A 248 -16.73 -19.70 17.30
N PHE A 249 -15.58 -19.97 17.94
CA PHE A 249 -14.31 -19.88 17.23
C PHE A 249 -14.17 -20.96 16.15
N ILE A 250 -14.54 -22.22 16.44
CA ILE A 250 -14.41 -23.30 15.45
C ILE A 250 -15.27 -22.99 14.21
N SER A 251 -16.51 -22.54 14.41
CA SER A 251 -17.38 -22.14 13.29
C SER A 251 -16.84 -20.94 12.50
N VAL A 252 -16.21 -19.97 13.17
CA VAL A 252 -15.63 -18.76 12.51
C VAL A 252 -14.23 -19.01 11.95
N SER A 253 -13.50 -20.01 12.43
CA SER A 253 -12.10 -20.28 12.06
C SER A 253 -11.95 -20.60 10.57
N SER A 254 -12.88 -21.40 10.01
CA SER A 254 -12.93 -21.68 8.57
C SER A 254 -13.01 -20.41 7.73
N TYR A 255 -13.82 -19.45 8.16
CA TYR A 255 -13.94 -18.14 7.52
C TYR A 255 -12.65 -17.32 7.64
N ILE A 256 -12.03 -17.28 8.83
CA ILE A 256 -10.75 -16.59 9.06
C ILE A 256 -9.68 -17.13 8.11
N TYR A 257 -9.52 -18.46 8.03
CA TYR A 257 -8.50 -19.08 7.20
C TYR A 257 -8.75 -18.85 5.71
N ARG A 258 -10.01 -18.95 5.27
CA ARG A 258 -10.40 -18.65 3.88
C ARG A 258 -10.11 -17.19 3.53
N SER A 259 -10.45 -16.26 4.42
CA SER A 259 -10.22 -14.83 4.22
C SER A 259 -8.73 -14.51 4.14
N TYR A 260 -7.93 -15.08 5.05
CA TYR A 260 -6.48 -14.94 5.01
C TYR A 260 -5.89 -15.50 3.71
N TYR A 261 -6.32 -16.70 3.29
CA TYR A 261 -5.82 -17.32 2.06
C TYR A 261 -6.15 -16.49 0.81
N GLU A 262 -7.37 -15.95 0.72
CA GLU A 262 -7.73 -15.07 -0.39
C GLU A 262 -6.94 -13.75 -0.35
N LEU A 263 -6.74 -13.14 0.83
CA LEU A 263 -5.85 -11.97 0.96
C LEU A 263 -4.41 -12.30 0.55
N LEU A 264 -3.91 -13.48 0.92
CA LEU A 264 -2.57 -13.94 0.56
C LEU A 264 -2.44 -14.19 -0.94
N LYS A 265 -3.48 -14.72 -1.57
CA LYS A 265 -3.57 -14.89 -3.01
C LYS A 265 -3.54 -13.54 -3.72
N ILE A 266 -4.29 -12.55 -3.22
CA ILE A 266 -4.26 -11.18 -3.74
C ILE A 266 -2.87 -10.56 -3.55
N TYR A 267 -2.23 -10.76 -2.40
CA TYR A 267 -0.86 -10.31 -2.13
C TYR A 267 0.13 -10.84 -3.18
N LYS A 268 0.13 -12.17 -3.41
CA LYS A 268 1.03 -12.82 -4.36
C LYS A 268 0.76 -12.36 -5.80
N GLN A 269 -0.51 -12.28 -6.18
CA GLN A 269 -0.94 -11.78 -7.48
C GLN A 269 -0.51 -10.33 -7.68
N LEU A 270 -0.74 -9.46 -6.70
CA LEU A 270 -0.35 -8.05 -6.78
C LEU A 270 1.18 -7.94 -6.95
N ASN A 271 1.96 -8.65 -6.13
CA ASN A 271 3.42 -8.66 -6.21
C ASN A 271 3.93 -9.08 -7.61
N GLU A 272 3.38 -10.16 -8.17
CA GLU A 272 3.70 -10.62 -9.53
C GLU A 272 3.31 -9.59 -10.61
N TYR A 273 2.21 -8.87 -10.40
CA TYR A 273 1.76 -7.87 -11.36
C TYR A 273 2.65 -6.64 -11.40
N VAL A 274 3.01 -6.12 -10.22
CA VAL A 274 3.71 -4.84 -10.10
C VAL A 274 5.23 -4.99 -10.07
N GLY A 275 5.76 -6.19 -9.82
CA GLY A 275 7.19 -6.42 -9.61
C GLY A 275 8.09 -5.87 -10.72
N HIS A 276 7.68 -5.99 -11.99
CA HIS A 276 8.44 -5.51 -13.16
C HIS A 276 8.46 -3.99 -13.23
N ALA A 277 7.29 -3.37 -13.07
CA ALA A 277 7.18 -1.92 -13.04
C ALA A 277 7.96 -1.31 -11.87
N LEU A 278 7.90 -1.93 -10.68
CA LEU A 278 8.68 -1.51 -9.52
C LEU A 278 10.18 -1.67 -9.76
N LEU A 279 10.64 -2.79 -10.32
CA LEU A 279 12.06 -2.99 -10.62
C LEU A 279 12.62 -1.86 -11.49
N VAL A 280 11.97 -1.59 -12.62
CA VAL A 280 12.42 -0.55 -13.55
C VAL A 280 12.29 0.84 -12.95
N TYR A 281 11.23 1.10 -12.19
CA TYR A 281 11.07 2.37 -11.48
C TYR A 281 12.15 2.61 -10.43
N PHE A 282 12.56 1.59 -9.67
CA PHE A 282 13.64 1.73 -8.69
C PHE A 282 14.98 2.04 -9.36
N ILE A 283 15.30 1.38 -10.48
CA ILE A 283 16.49 1.69 -11.29
C ILE A 283 16.43 3.13 -11.79
N TYR A 284 15.29 3.54 -12.34
CA TYR A 284 15.07 4.90 -12.82
C TYR A 284 15.23 5.95 -11.71
N VAL A 285 14.60 5.75 -10.56
CA VAL A 285 14.70 6.68 -9.42
C VAL A 285 16.11 6.73 -8.86
N PHE A 286 16.81 5.60 -8.74
CA PHE A 286 18.21 5.57 -8.31
C PHE A 286 19.11 6.41 -9.22
N TYR A 287 18.94 6.25 -10.53
CA TYR A 287 19.68 7.05 -11.50
C TYR A 287 19.33 8.54 -11.37
N LEU A 288 18.04 8.87 -11.28
CA LEU A 288 17.57 10.25 -11.21
C LEU A 288 18.02 10.97 -9.94
N THR A 289 17.98 10.31 -8.78
CA THR A 289 18.47 10.89 -7.52
C THR A 289 19.97 11.11 -7.56
N SER A 290 20.74 10.15 -8.10
CA SER A 290 22.18 10.28 -8.28
C SER A 290 22.53 11.48 -9.19
N LEU A 291 21.86 11.59 -10.33
CA LEU A 291 22.04 12.69 -11.28
C LEU A 291 21.62 14.04 -10.68
N ALA A 292 20.51 14.08 -9.93
CA ALA A 292 20.05 15.30 -9.27
C ALA A 292 21.08 15.79 -8.25
N ILE A 293 21.61 14.91 -7.39
CA ILE A 293 22.62 15.28 -6.40
C ILE A 293 23.92 15.73 -7.08
N TYR A 294 24.38 14.98 -8.10
CA TYR A 294 25.55 15.38 -8.88
C TYR A 294 25.40 16.80 -9.45
N ARG A 295 24.27 17.10 -10.11
CA ARG A 295 23.99 18.43 -10.67
C ARG A 295 23.92 19.50 -9.60
N MET A 296 23.37 19.22 -8.42
CA MET A 296 23.35 20.15 -7.29
C MET A 296 24.78 20.45 -6.80
N ILE A 297 25.62 19.43 -6.60
CA ILE A 297 27.01 19.60 -6.15
C ILE A 297 27.83 20.37 -7.18
N TYR A 298 27.73 20.00 -8.45
CA TYR A 298 28.45 20.67 -9.54
C TYR A 298 28.08 22.14 -9.63
N ARG A 299 26.78 22.47 -9.56
CA ARG A 299 26.31 23.87 -9.62
C ARG A 299 26.65 24.66 -8.37
N ALA A 300 26.62 24.05 -7.19
CA ALA A 300 27.05 24.70 -5.95
C ALA A 300 28.50 25.20 -6.04
N LYS A 301 29.37 24.48 -6.78
CA LYS A 301 30.75 24.90 -7.05
C LYS A 301 30.89 26.02 -8.09
N SER A 302 29.89 26.22 -8.96
CA SER A 302 30.00 27.10 -10.14
C SER A 302 29.64 28.59 -9.89
N SER A 303 29.51 29.03 -8.63
CA SER A 303 29.21 30.41 -8.15
C SER A 303 27.98 31.16 -8.72
N LYS A 304 27.35 30.67 -9.79
CA LYS A 304 26.13 31.25 -10.37
C LYS A 304 24.89 30.72 -9.64
N LEU A 305 24.43 31.46 -8.63
CA LEU A 305 23.16 31.26 -7.94
C LEU A 305 21.98 31.52 -8.91
N SER A 306 21.61 30.52 -9.70
CA SER A 306 20.37 30.51 -10.49
C SER A 306 19.24 29.86 -9.68
N LYS A 307 17.95 30.07 -10.05
CA LYS A 307 16.77 29.42 -9.42
C LYS A 307 16.68 27.90 -9.63
N PHE A 308 17.59 27.33 -10.41
CA PHE A 308 17.61 25.93 -10.79
C PHE A 308 17.87 24.89 -9.67
N PRO A 309 18.65 25.14 -8.58
CA PRO A 309 18.87 24.15 -7.54
C PRO A 309 17.59 23.88 -6.73
N LEU A 310 16.67 24.84 -6.66
CA LEU A 310 15.37 24.65 -6.01
C LEU A 310 14.54 23.56 -6.71
N TYR A 311 14.54 23.55 -8.05
CA TYR A 311 13.85 22.52 -8.83
C TYR A 311 14.48 21.14 -8.64
N GLY A 312 15.82 21.05 -8.67
CA GLY A 312 16.54 19.80 -8.42
C GLY A 312 16.26 19.22 -7.03
N PHE A 313 16.24 20.08 -6.01
CA PHE A 313 15.92 19.69 -4.64
C PHE A 313 14.46 19.26 -4.47
N ALA A 314 13.51 20.01 -5.06
CA ALA A 314 12.10 19.67 -5.05
C ALA A 314 11.84 18.32 -5.74
N SER A 315 12.47 18.09 -6.90
CA SER A 315 12.42 16.82 -7.63
C SER A 315 12.97 15.67 -6.78
N LEU A 316 14.11 15.88 -6.10
CA LEU A 316 14.70 14.87 -5.21
C LEU A 316 13.76 14.52 -4.05
N ILE A 317 13.20 15.52 -3.37
CA ILE A 317 12.22 15.32 -2.30
C ILE A 317 11.03 14.52 -2.81
N LEU A 318 10.49 14.87 -3.98
CA LEU A 318 9.36 14.17 -4.58
C LEU A 318 9.67 12.69 -4.80
N HIS A 319 10.75 12.36 -5.52
CA HIS A 319 11.08 10.97 -5.82
C HIS A 319 11.42 10.16 -4.57
N MET A 320 12.16 10.74 -3.63
CA MET A 320 12.46 10.09 -2.35
C MET A 320 11.19 9.86 -1.52
N SER A 321 10.24 10.81 -1.51
CA SER A 321 8.97 10.64 -0.80
C SER A 321 8.12 9.51 -1.38
N ILE A 322 8.07 9.37 -2.71
CA ILE A 322 7.35 8.27 -3.38
C ILE A 322 8.03 6.93 -3.08
N LEU A 323 9.36 6.88 -3.14
CA LEU A 323 10.12 5.68 -2.82
C LEU A 323 9.87 5.24 -1.37
N VAL A 324 9.91 6.18 -0.43
CA VAL A 324 9.60 5.95 1.00
C VAL A 324 8.16 5.49 1.20
N LEU A 325 7.21 6.09 0.48
CA LEU A 325 5.80 5.69 0.54
C LEU A 325 5.61 4.23 0.13
N VAL A 326 6.13 3.83 -1.03
CA VAL A 326 5.98 2.48 -1.58
C VAL A 326 6.63 1.44 -0.70
N THR A 327 7.89 1.67 -0.30
CA THR A 327 8.66 0.75 0.56
C THR A 327 8.01 0.57 1.93
N ARG A 328 7.55 1.66 2.56
CA ARG A 328 6.80 1.58 3.82
C ARG A 328 5.49 0.83 3.69
N CYS A 329 4.72 1.05 2.61
CA CYS A 329 3.47 0.33 2.37
C CYS A 329 3.73 -1.17 2.16
N CYS A 330 4.72 -1.54 1.35
CA CYS A 330 5.07 -2.94 1.09
C CYS A 330 5.62 -3.65 2.34
N SER A 331 6.46 -2.96 3.12
CA SER A 331 7.02 -3.47 4.38
C SER A 331 5.92 -3.71 5.42
N LYS A 332 5.06 -2.73 5.69
CA LYS A 332 3.94 -2.88 6.63
C LYS A 332 2.96 -3.97 6.20
N LEU A 333 2.65 -4.04 4.91
CA LEU A 333 1.81 -5.09 4.34
C LEU A 333 2.39 -6.48 4.63
N THR A 334 3.68 -6.66 4.38
CA THR A 334 4.37 -7.93 4.60
C THR A 334 4.42 -8.29 6.08
N GLU A 335 4.73 -7.32 6.94
CA GLU A 335 4.75 -7.49 8.40
C GLU A 335 3.39 -7.94 8.95
N GLU A 336 2.29 -7.29 8.52
CA GLU A 336 0.93 -7.68 8.95
C GLU A 336 0.50 -9.04 8.39
N ALA A 337 0.89 -9.39 7.16
CA ALA A 337 0.61 -10.71 6.62
C ALA A 337 1.30 -11.81 7.45
N GLN A 338 2.56 -11.59 7.87
CA GLN A 338 3.32 -12.54 8.70
C GLN A 338 2.80 -12.62 10.14
N LYS A 339 2.31 -11.52 10.72
CA LYS A 339 1.79 -11.48 12.10
C LYS A 339 0.64 -12.44 12.36
N ILE A 340 -0.18 -12.78 11.37
CA ILE A 340 -1.32 -13.66 11.61
C ILE A 340 -0.88 -15.03 12.14
N ALA A 341 0.26 -15.54 11.66
CA ALA A 341 0.76 -16.85 12.02
C ALA A 341 1.08 -16.92 13.51
N SER A 342 1.72 -15.89 14.07
CA SER A 342 2.01 -15.81 15.50
C SER A 342 0.74 -15.62 16.34
N ILE A 343 -0.24 -14.86 15.84
CA ILE A 343 -1.53 -14.69 16.53
C ILE A 343 -2.29 -16.02 16.57
N ILE A 344 -2.32 -16.76 15.48
CA ILE A 344 -2.97 -18.07 15.38
C ILE A 344 -2.23 -19.11 16.23
N ALA A 345 -0.89 -19.09 16.25
CA ALA A 345 -0.09 -19.94 17.14
C ALA A 345 -0.37 -19.69 18.63
N ASN A 346 -0.79 -18.47 19.02
CA ASN A 346 -1.22 -18.24 20.40
C ASN A 346 -2.61 -18.82 20.74
N ILE A 347 -3.41 -19.16 19.73
CA ILE A 347 -4.68 -19.90 19.90
C ILE A 347 -4.40 -21.41 19.94
N TYR A 348 -3.29 -21.84 19.31
CA TYR A 348 -2.79 -23.20 19.32
C TYR A 348 -2.49 -23.65 20.77
N GLY A 349 -3.19 -24.69 21.23
CA GLY A 349 -3.02 -25.25 22.58
C GLY A 349 -4.25 -25.21 23.49
N ARG A 350 -5.34 -24.51 23.12
CA ARG A 350 -6.57 -24.50 23.94
C ARG A 350 -7.47 -25.74 23.76
N ASN A 351 -7.39 -26.47 22.64
CA ASN A 351 -8.24 -27.64 22.36
C ASN A 351 -7.63 -28.51 21.25
N GLU A 352 -7.81 -29.84 21.34
CA GLU A 352 -7.31 -30.81 20.38
C GLU A 352 -7.92 -30.64 18.97
N LYS A 353 -9.22 -30.31 18.87
CA LYS A 353 -9.88 -30.08 17.56
C LYS A 353 -9.37 -28.81 16.86
N SER A 354 -9.19 -27.71 17.60
CA SER A 354 -8.61 -26.48 17.05
C SER A 354 -7.13 -26.64 16.73
N ARG A 355 -6.43 -27.53 17.44
CA ARG A 355 -5.02 -27.88 17.20
C ARG A 355 -4.84 -28.50 15.82
N LYS A 356 -5.61 -29.53 15.45
CA LYS A 356 -5.53 -30.19 14.13
C LYS A 356 -5.75 -29.22 12.96
N VAL A 357 -6.74 -28.33 13.07
CA VAL A 357 -7.04 -27.34 12.01
C VAL A 357 -5.92 -26.30 11.93
N THR A 358 -5.43 -25.83 13.08
CA THR A 358 -4.36 -24.84 13.14
C THR A 358 -3.02 -25.41 12.66
N ASP A 359 -2.71 -26.68 12.96
CA ASP A 359 -1.51 -27.36 12.45
C ASP A 359 -1.50 -27.42 10.94
N LYS A 360 -2.62 -27.84 10.33
CA LYS A 360 -2.74 -27.85 8.87
C LYS A 360 -2.55 -26.46 8.28
N PHE A 361 -3.07 -25.42 8.94
CA PHE A 361 -2.89 -24.04 8.51
C PHE A 361 -1.45 -23.55 8.65
N LEU A 362 -0.82 -23.75 9.80
CA LEU A 362 0.55 -23.31 10.07
C LEU A 362 1.54 -24.06 9.16
N THR A 363 1.46 -25.38 9.06
CA THR A 363 2.35 -26.17 8.20
C THR A 363 2.28 -25.77 6.71
N THR A 364 1.11 -25.37 6.23
CA THR A 364 0.91 -24.95 4.83
C THR A 364 1.37 -23.50 4.60
N ASN A 365 1.16 -22.59 5.55
CA ASN A 365 1.36 -21.14 5.34
C ASN A 365 2.65 -20.59 5.95
N LEU A 366 3.20 -21.20 7.00
CA LEU A 366 4.45 -20.75 7.65
C LEU A 366 5.69 -21.04 6.79
N LYS A 367 5.61 -22.00 5.86
CA LYS A 367 6.69 -22.35 4.94
C LYS A 367 6.89 -21.35 3.80
N SER A 368 5.91 -20.48 3.50
CA SER A 368 6.09 -19.50 2.44
C SER A 368 6.74 -18.24 3.01
N ASP A 369 7.99 -17.96 2.60
CA ASP A 369 8.63 -16.67 2.82
C ASP A 369 7.82 -15.59 2.11
N LEU A 370 6.92 -14.95 2.86
CA LEU A 370 6.12 -13.84 2.37
C LEU A 370 7.03 -12.63 2.31
N GLN A 371 7.50 -12.32 1.11
CA GLN A 371 8.29 -11.14 0.83
C GLN A 371 7.73 -10.47 -0.42
N PHE A 372 7.57 -9.14 -0.34
CA PHE A 372 7.17 -8.34 -1.47
C PHE A 372 8.44 -8.00 -2.25
N THR A 373 8.53 -8.40 -3.52
CA THR A 373 9.81 -8.43 -4.25
C THR A 373 9.67 -7.80 -5.62
N ALA A 374 10.68 -7.04 -6.03
CA ALA A 374 10.79 -6.55 -7.40
C ALA A 374 11.30 -7.70 -8.28
N CYS A 375 10.40 -8.40 -8.96
CA CYS A 375 10.73 -9.56 -9.82
C CYS A 375 11.58 -10.65 -9.14
N LYS A 376 11.42 -10.85 -7.82
CA LYS A 376 12.28 -11.75 -7.02
C LYS A 376 13.77 -11.39 -6.99
N VAL A 377 14.17 -10.23 -7.54
CA VAL A 377 15.57 -9.75 -7.52
C VAL A 377 15.92 -9.22 -6.14
N PHE A 378 15.07 -8.36 -5.57
CA PHE A 378 15.25 -7.83 -4.23
C PHE A 378 13.92 -7.67 -3.49
N THR A 379 13.98 -7.74 -2.17
CA THR A 379 12.85 -7.43 -1.26
C THR A 379 12.62 -5.94 -1.21
N ILE A 380 11.35 -5.52 -1.23
CA ILE A 380 10.95 -4.12 -1.11
C ILE A 380 10.59 -3.87 0.36
N ASP A 381 11.58 -3.45 1.13
CA ASP A 381 11.45 -3.15 2.55
C ASP A 381 12.18 -1.84 2.91
N ASN A 382 12.18 -1.48 4.20
CA ASN A 382 12.88 -0.28 4.66
C ASN A 382 14.41 -0.41 4.53
N SER A 383 14.95 -1.63 4.50
CA SER A 383 16.39 -1.86 4.28
C SER A 383 16.80 -1.54 2.84
N THR A 384 15.89 -1.75 1.87
CA THR A 384 16.10 -1.37 0.46
C THR A 384 16.34 0.13 0.31
N LEU A 385 15.57 0.96 1.02
CA LEU A 385 15.80 2.41 1.05
C LEU A 385 17.19 2.75 1.55
N PHE A 386 17.59 2.13 2.67
CA PHE A 386 18.90 2.36 3.27
C PHE A 386 20.03 1.96 2.31
N LYS A 387 19.94 0.75 1.74
CA LYS A 387 20.89 0.27 0.72
C LYS A 387 20.96 1.19 -0.49
N LEU A 388 19.83 1.70 -0.95
CA LEU A 388 19.75 2.63 -2.07
C LEU A 388 20.41 3.98 -1.72
N CYS A 389 20.13 4.56 -0.56
CA CYS A 389 20.80 5.78 -0.09
C CYS A 389 22.31 5.60 0.04
N CYS A 390 22.77 4.48 0.62
CA CYS A 390 24.19 4.15 0.72
C CYS A 390 24.82 4.03 -0.67
N ALA A 391 24.19 3.31 -1.61
CA ALA A 391 24.69 3.17 -2.97
C ALA A 391 24.81 4.52 -3.69
N VAL A 392 23.82 5.41 -3.54
CA VAL A 392 23.87 6.77 -4.10
C VAL A 392 25.03 7.56 -3.48
N ALA A 393 25.18 7.53 -2.16
CA ALA A 393 26.26 8.23 -1.47
C ALA A 393 27.64 7.71 -1.89
N THR A 394 27.82 6.39 -1.97
CA THR A 394 29.06 5.75 -2.43
C THR A 394 29.38 6.12 -3.87
N TYR A 395 28.39 6.06 -4.77
CA TYR A 395 28.58 6.46 -6.17
C TYR A 395 29.02 7.92 -6.28
N LEU A 396 28.39 8.82 -5.54
CA LEU A 396 28.75 10.24 -5.53
C LEU A 396 30.15 10.49 -4.94
N ALA A 397 30.54 9.73 -3.90
CA ALA A 397 31.88 9.83 -3.32
C ALA A 397 32.95 9.41 -4.35
N ILE A 398 32.75 8.30 -5.05
CA ILE A 398 33.63 7.82 -6.11
C ILE A 398 33.73 8.87 -7.23
N LEU A 399 32.59 9.40 -7.68
CA LEU A 399 32.55 10.41 -8.73
C LEU A 399 33.26 11.71 -8.30
N GLY A 400 33.13 12.08 -7.02
CA GLY A 400 33.85 13.20 -6.42
C GLY A 400 35.36 12.99 -6.44
N GLN A 401 35.84 11.78 -6.10
CA GLN A 401 37.26 11.42 -6.15
C GLN A 401 37.82 11.49 -7.57
N PHE A 402 37.11 10.94 -8.57
CA PHE A 402 37.52 11.05 -9.97
C PHE A 402 37.62 12.50 -10.45
N CYS A 403 36.66 13.35 -10.05
CA CYS A 403 36.69 14.76 -10.41
C CYS A 403 37.89 15.50 -9.78
N LEU A 404 38.31 15.13 -8.56
CA LEU A 404 39.50 15.70 -7.93
C LEU A 404 40.78 15.25 -8.65
N LEU A 405 40.87 13.97 -9.01
CA LEU A 405 42.01 13.42 -9.76
C LEU A 405 42.19 14.10 -11.13
N GLU A 406 41.09 14.32 -11.85
CA GLU A 406 41.12 14.98 -13.16
C GLU A 406 41.63 16.42 -13.06
N LYS A 407 41.22 17.17 -12.03
CA LYS A 407 41.73 18.52 -11.77
C LYS A 407 43.22 18.53 -11.45
N SER A 408 43.69 17.63 -10.59
CA SER A 408 45.11 17.53 -10.26
C SER A 408 45.99 17.19 -11.47
N ARG A 409 45.44 16.47 -12.45
CA ARG A 409 46.16 16.16 -13.69
C ARG A 409 46.21 17.34 -14.67
N SER A 410 45.23 18.25 -14.64
CA SER A 410 45.22 19.43 -15.51
C SER A 410 46.08 20.60 -15.03
N GLU A 411 46.54 20.56 -13.77
CA GLU A 411 47.41 21.58 -13.16
C GLU A 411 48.91 21.26 -13.31
N HIS A 412 49.25 20.08 -13.85
CA HIS A 412 50.58 19.63 -14.24
C HIS A 412 50.68 19.55 -15.75
#